data_AF-A0A4U9U1L2-F1
#
_entry.id   AF-A0A4U9U1L2-F1
#
_cell.length_a   1.000
_cell.length_b   1.000
_cell.length_c   1.000
_cell.angle_alpha   90.00
_cell.angle_beta   90.00
_cell.angle_gamma   90.00
#
_symmetry.space_group_name_H-M   'P 1'
#
loop_
_entity.id
_entity.type
_entity.pdbx_description
1 polymer ?
#
loop_
_entity_poly.entity_id
_entity_poly.type
_entity_poly.pdbx_seq_one_letter_code
_entity_poly.pdbx_strand_id
1 'polypeptide(L)' 'MLSRVERLKAALFSAPREISLERALLYTASHRQTEGEPTIIRRAKANRLYSRSRSDHPAGR' A
#
# COMPACT_ATOMS: atom_id res chain seq x y z
N MET A 1 -5.89 -8.91 31.97
CA MET A 1 -5.02 -8.80 30.77
C MET A 1 -5.92 -8.63 29.56
N LEU A 2 -5.68 -7.66 28.68
CA LEU A 2 -6.49 -7.50 27.45
C LEU A 2 -6.14 -8.59 26.43
N SER A 3 -7.12 -9.05 25.67
CA SER A 3 -6.95 -9.97 24.53
C SER A 3 -6.15 -9.35 23.38
N ARG A 4 -5.64 -10.17 22.46
CA ARG A 4 -4.91 -9.69 21.26
C ARG A 4 -5.74 -8.70 20.44
N VAL A 5 -7.02 -8.98 20.26
CA VAL A 5 -7.93 -8.15 19.45
C VAL A 5 -8.16 -6.79 20.11
N GLU A 6 -8.34 -6.77 21.43
CA GLU A 6 -8.54 -5.51 22.17
C GLU A 6 -7.31 -4.60 22.09
N ARG A 7 -6.10 -5.16 22.19
CA ARG A 7 -4.85 -4.40 22.04
C ARG A 7 -4.69 -3.82 20.63
N LEU A 8 -5.00 -4.59 19.58
CA LEU A 8 -4.96 -4.11 18.20
C LEU A 8 -5.99 -3.02 17.94
N LYS A 9 -7.20 -3.15 18.49
CA LYS A 9 -8.25 -2.14 18.38
C LYS A 9 -7.83 -0.84 19.06
N ALA A 10 -7.27 -0.91 20.27
CA ALA A 10 -6.77 0.26 20.97
C ALA A 10 -5.66 0.99 20.17
N ALA A 11 -4.70 0.25 19.61
CA ALA A 11 -3.65 0.80 18.77
C ALA A 11 -4.17 1.42 17.46
N LEU A 12 -5.19 0.82 16.83
CA LEU A 12 -5.78 1.34 15.60
C LEU A 12 -6.41 2.74 15.77
N PHE A 13 -6.89 3.06 16.98
CA PHE A 13 -7.55 4.33 17.29
C PHE A 13 -6.69 5.26 18.17
N SER A 14 -5.43 4.90 18.47
CA SER A 14 -4.57 5.73 19.33
C SER A 14 -3.96 6.93 18.62
N ALA A 15 -3.92 6.91 17.28
CA ALA A 15 -3.38 7.98 16.46
C ALA A 15 -4.47 8.61 15.58
N PRO A 16 -4.30 9.88 15.15
CA PRO A 16 -5.12 10.48 14.11
C PRO A 16 -5.11 9.64 12.82
N ARG A 17 -6.18 9.74 12.03
CA ARG A 17 -6.27 9.04 10.74
C ARG A 17 -5.29 9.67 9.75
N GLU A 18 -4.48 8.84 9.11
CA GLU A 18 -3.54 9.26 8.08
C GLU A 18 -3.95 8.76 6.70
N ILE A 19 -3.62 9.54 5.66
CA ILE A 19 -3.81 9.15 4.27
C ILE A 19 -2.46 8.62 3.73
N SER A 20 -2.41 7.35 3.36
CA SER A 20 -1.25 6.79 2.66
C SER A 20 -1.30 7.12 1.17
N LEU A 21 -0.24 7.77 0.67
CA LEU A 21 -0.07 8.08 -0.76
C LEU A 21 0.78 7.05 -1.52
N GLU A 22 1.44 6.12 -0.82
CA GLU A 22 2.44 5.21 -1.40
C GLU A 22 1.89 4.46 -2.64
N ARG A 23 0.74 3.79 -2.47
CA ARG A 23 0.11 3.04 -3.57
C ARG A 23 -0.24 3.96 -4.74
N ALA A 24 -0.80 5.14 -4.48
CA ALA A 24 -1.23 6.06 -5.51
C ALA A 24 -0.02 6.53 -6.35
N LEU A 25 1.06 6.93 -5.69
CA LEU A 25 2.30 7.37 -6.35
C LEU A 25 2.88 6.25 -7.24
N LEU A 26 3.00 5.03 -6.71
CA LEU A 26 3.56 3.90 -7.45
C LEU A 26 2.68 3.48 -8.62
N TYR A 27 1.36 3.47 -8.44
CA TYR A 27 0.43 3.15 -9.52
C TYR A 27 0.46 4.20 -10.63
N THR A 28 0.49 5.49 -10.29
CA THR A 28 0.61 6.57 -11.27
C THR A 28 1.92 6.49 -12.04
N ALA A 29 3.04 6.25 -11.37
CA ALA A 29 4.34 6.08 -12.02
C ALA A 29 4.33 4.88 -12.99
N SER A 30 3.85 3.71 -12.53
CA SER A 30 3.73 2.53 -13.38
C SER A 30 2.79 2.74 -14.56
N HIS A 31 1.71 3.51 -14.37
CA HIS A 31 0.75 3.81 -15.44
C HIS A 31 1.41 4.61 -16.58
N ARG A 32 2.15 5.66 -16.24
CA ARG A 32 2.90 6.48 -17.22
C ARG A 32 3.95 5.67 -17.99
N GLN A 33 4.62 4.73 -17.32
CA GLN A 33 5.66 3.90 -17.94
C GLN A 33 5.12 2.78 -18.86
N THR A 34 3.83 2.46 -18.77
CA THR A 34 3.22 1.30 -19.47
C THR A 34 2.14 1.75 -20.45
N GLU A 35 2.24 2.98 -20.95
CA GLU A 35 1.34 3.48 -21.98
C GLU A 35 1.43 2.63 -23.26
N GLY A 36 0.29 2.41 -23.92
CA GLY A 36 0.16 1.52 -25.08
C GLY A 36 -0.10 0.06 -24.76
N GLU A 37 0.07 -0.39 -23.51
CA GLU A 37 -0.25 -1.77 -23.12
C GLU A 37 -1.73 -1.98 -22.81
N PRO A 38 -2.25 -3.22 -22.94
CA PRO A 38 -3.60 -3.54 -22.46
C PRO A 38 -3.74 -3.25 -20.97
N THR A 39 -4.87 -2.66 -20.57
CA THR A 39 -5.15 -2.23 -19.19
C THR A 39 -4.91 -3.32 -18.14
N ILE A 40 -5.17 -4.59 -18.46
CA ILE A 40 -4.96 -5.70 -17.54
C ILE A 40 -3.46 -5.91 -17.22
N ILE A 41 -2.59 -5.75 -18.22
CA ILE A 41 -1.14 -5.88 -18.06
C ILE A 41 -0.60 -4.69 -17.25
N ARG A 42 -1.07 -3.48 -17.54
CA ARG A 42 -0.70 -2.27 -16.80
C ARG A 42 -1.01 -2.40 -15.31
N ARG A 43 -2.20 -2.92 -14.97
CA ARG A 43 -2.60 -3.18 -13.57
C ARG A 43 -1.74 -4.24 -12.90
N ALA A 44 -1.43 -5.33 -13.60
CA ALA A 44 -0.56 -6.38 -13.09
C ALA A 44 0.85 -5.85 -12.77
N LYS A 45 1.42 -5.04 -13.66
CA LYS A 45 2.73 -4.39 -13.47
C LYS A 45 2.73 -3.42 -12.29
N ALA A 46 1.72 -2.55 -12.18
CA ALA A 46 1.57 -1.63 -11.05
C ALA A 46 1.44 -2.37 -9.71
N ASN A 47 0.64 -3.44 -9.68
CA ASN A 47 0.47 -4.26 -8.48
C ASN A 47 1.77 -4.95 -8.05
N ARG A 48 2.54 -5.48 -9.02
CA ARG A 48 3.86 -6.06 -8.77
C ARG A 48 4.85 -5.04 -8.22
N LEU A 49 4.82 -3.81 -8.73
CA LEU A 49 5.67 -2.73 -8.24
C LEU A 49 5.34 -2.39 -6.78
N TYR A 50 4.05 -2.24 -6.47
CA TYR A 50 3.57 -1.97 -5.12
C TYR A 50 3.92 -3.09 -4.12
N SER A 51 3.74 -4.36 -4.51
CA SER A 51 4.04 -5.49 -3.62
C SER A 51 5.54 -5.63 -3.31
N ARG A 52 6.42 -5.26 -4.24
CA ARG A 52 7.86 -5.20 -4.00
C ARG A 52 8.25 -4.09 -3.03
N SER A 53 7.77 -2.87 -3.25
CA SER A 53 8.03 -1.71 -2.37
C SER A 53 7.66 -2.00 -0.91
N ARG A 54 6.53 -2.69 -0.69
CA ARG A 54 6.05 -3.03 0.66
C ARG A 54 6.92 -4.07 1.38
N SER A 55 7.59 -4.97 0.65
CA SER A 55 8.50 -5.95 1.26
C SER A 55 9.79 -5.30 1.76
N ASP A 56 10.22 -4.23 1.08
CA ASP A 56 11.44 -3.47 1.42
C ASP A 56 11.19 -2.44 2.54
N HIS A 57 9.93 -2.18 2.89
CA HIS A 57 9.51 -1.31 3.99
C HIS A 57 8.39 -1.96 4.80
N PRO A 58 8.71 -2.80 5.81
CA PRO A 58 7.69 -3.34 6.70
C PRO A 58 6.99 -2.17 7.40
N ALA A 59 5.69 -2.05 7.16
CA ALA A 59 4.86 -0.97 7.69
C ALA A 59 5.10 -0.75 9.21
N GLY A 60 5.55 0.45 9.58
CA GLY A 60 5.64 0.89 10.97
C GLY A 60 6.76 1.89 11.25
N ARG A 61 6.48 3.17 11.04
CA ARG A 61 6.77 4.17 12.08
C ARG A 61 5.45 4.51 12.74
#